data_AF-A0AAV2DVU9-F1
#
_entry.id   AF-A0AAV2DVU9-F1
#
_cell.length_a   1.000
_cell.length_b   1.000
_cell.length_c   1.000
_cell.angle_alpha   90.00
_cell.angle_beta   90.00
_cell.angle_gamma   90.00
#
_symmetry.space_group_name_H-M   'P 1'
#
loop_
_entity.id
_entity.type
_entity.pdbx_description
1 polymer ?
#
loop_
_entity_poly.entity_id
_entity_poly.type
_entity_poly.pdbx_seq_one_letter_code
_entity_poly.pdbx_strand_id
1 'polypeptide(L)'
;MMQKGSQASFVSQCSVLTRRSFVNMYRDLGYYWLRFAIYLGLCFCVGTVFYDVSHDFGSIQARGSMLMFVAAFLTFMTIGGFPSFVEDMKIFGRERLNGHYEVGSFVLSHAVSSIPYLIIVSLIPGAVAYLLVGLQRTPQHFTFFATLLFLCMLLVESLMMIVASIVPNYLMGIMTGAGIQGLMILSAGFFRLPHDLPSWFWKYPMHHVAFHKYANQGFYKNEFLGLEFPRTNNAGEGAGLVPATIDGEEILRYVWEMETGYSKWVDLGVLVGMVVVYRAVFWGVLKLGEKIKPILRGGGSTKRATTVDVDACSDGENAV
;
A
#
# COMPACT_ATOMS: atom_id res chain seq x y z
N MET A 1 -10.56 34.00 -33.30
CA MET A 1 -10.57 32.53 -33.44
C MET A 1 -9.22 32.00 -32.96
N MET A 2 -9.12 31.54 -31.72
CA MET A 2 -7.91 30.84 -31.26
C MET A 2 -7.93 29.44 -31.88
N GLN A 3 -6.93 29.13 -32.71
CA GLN A 3 -6.67 27.79 -33.21
C GLN A 3 -6.62 26.83 -32.02
N LYS A 4 -7.59 25.92 -31.93
CA LYS A 4 -7.48 24.72 -31.11
C LYS A 4 -6.34 23.88 -31.71
N GLY A 5 -5.13 24.08 -31.23
CA GLY A 5 -4.03 23.14 -31.48
C GLY A 5 -4.52 21.75 -31.09
N SER A 6 -4.35 20.78 -32.00
CA SER A 6 -4.77 19.40 -31.80
C SER A 6 -4.20 18.87 -30.49
N GLN A 7 -5.06 18.69 -29.50
CA GLN A 7 -4.69 18.10 -28.22
C GLN A 7 -4.26 16.66 -28.50
N ALA A 8 -3.05 16.27 -28.07
CA ALA A 8 -2.56 14.91 -28.24
C ALA A 8 -3.58 13.90 -27.67
N SER A 9 -3.80 12.79 -28.38
CA SER A 9 -4.72 11.75 -27.94
C SER A 9 -4.37 11.26 -26.52
N PHE A 10 -5.38 10.89 -25.73
CA PHE A 10 -5.22 10.35 -24.37
C PHE A 10 -4.13 9.28 -24.27
N VAL A 11 -4.07 8.37 -25.26
CA VAL A 11 -3.06 7.29 -25.32
C VAL A 11 -1.65 7.85 -25.56
N SER A 12 -1.53 8.88 -26.40
CA SER A 12 -0.26 9.54 -26.68
C SER A 12 0.24 10.29 -25.44
N GLN A 13 -0.64 11.02 -24.74
CA GLN A 13 -0.33 11.64 -23.46
C GLN A 13 0.13 10.58 -22.45
N CYS A 14 -0.62 9.49 -22.33
CA CYS A 14 -0.32 8.43 -21.38
C CYS A 14 1.07 7.83 -21.63
N SER A 15 1.36 7.49 -22.89
CA SER A 15 2.64 6.90 -23.32
C SER A 15 3.83 7.83 -23.06
N VAL A 16 3.70 9.12 -23.40
CA VAL A 16 4.77 10.10 -23.19
C VAL A 16 5.05 10.31 -21.69
N LEU A 17 4.01 10.43 -20.87
CA LEU A 17 4.15 10.55 -19.42
C LEU A 17 4.80 9.30 -18.81
N THR A 18 4.37 8.12 -19.23
CA THR A 18 4.96 6.85 -18.78
C THR A 18 6.43 6.76 -19.16
N ARG A 19 6.79 7.11 -20.41
CA ARG A 19 8.19 7.15 -20.87
C ARG A 19 9.02 8.14 -20.04
N ARG A 20 8.50 9.32 -19.76
CA ARG A 20 9.17 10.32 -18.92
C ARG A 20 9.37 9.80 -17.49
N SER A 21 8.33 9.23 -16.89
CA SER A 21 8.38 8.66 -15.54
C SER A 21 9.41 7.52 -15.47
N PHE A 22 9.49 6.65 -16.47
CA PHE A 22 10.54 5.63 -16.56
C PHE A 22 11.94 6.21 -16.64
N VAL A 23 12.16 7.22 -17.49
CA VAL A 23 13.47 7.87 -17.62
C VAL A 23 13.84 8.58 -16.31
N ASN A 24 12.87 9.20 -15.62
CA ASN A 24 13.08 9.83 -14.33
C ASN A 24 13.50 8.81 -13.28
N MET A 25 12.77 7.70 -13.19
CA MET A 25 13.03 6.60 -12.25
C MET A 25 14.39 5.93 -12.50
N TYR A 26 14.82 5.83 -13.76
CA TYR A 26 16.15 5.30 -14.10
C TYR A 26 17.28 6.29 -13.79
N ARG A 27 17.07 7.60 -13.99
CA ARG A 27 18.10 8.64 -13.80
C ARG A 27 18.28 9.07 -12.36
N ASP A 28 17.24 8.98 -11.54
CA ASP A 28 17.33 9.18 -10.09
C ASP A 28 17.85 7.91 -9.41
N LEU A 29 19.08 7.54 -9.77
CA LEU A 29 19.71 6.30 -9.33
C LEU A 29 19.86 6.27 -7.81
N GLY A 30 20.26 7.40 -7.22
CA GLY A 30 20.52 7.49 -5.79
C GLY A 30 19.31 7.09 -4.96
N TYR A 31 18.12 7.58 -5.30
CA TYR A 31 16.92 7.32 -4.50
C TYR A 31 16.32 5.93 -4.73
N TYR A 32 16.10 5.52 -5.99
CA TYR A 32 15.44 4.25 -6.30
C TYR A 32 16.34 3.03 -6.02
N TRP A 33 17.65 3.12 -6.29
CA TRP A 33 18.58 2.02 -6.02
C TRP A 33 18.97 1.91 -4.55
N LEU A 34 19.17 3.02 -3.84
CA LEU A 34 19.40 2.96 -2.38
C LEU A 34 18.21 2.30 -1.70
N ARG A 35 16.99 2.68 -2.09
CA ARG A 35 15.77 2.05 -1.58
C ARG A 35 15.73 0.56 -1.89
N PHE A 36 16.05 0.16 -3.12
CA PHE A 36 16.14 -1.26 -3.48
C PHE A 36 17.19 -2.01 -2.64
N ALA A 37 18.38 -1.44 -2.46
CA ALA A 37 19.46 -2.02 -1.66
C ALA A 37 19.05 -2.20 -0.19
N ILE A 38 18.34 -1.22 0.38
CA ILE A 38 17.79 -1.31 1.73
C ILE A 38 16.78 -2.47 1.81
N TYR A 39 15.83 -2.58 0.85
CA TYR A 39 14.84 -3.67 0.84
C TYR A 39 15.51 -5.03 0.77
N LEU A 40 16.53 -5.16 -0.09
CA LEU A 40 17.31 -6.38 -0.24
C LEU A 40 18.05 -6.74 1.05
N GLY A 41 18.76 -5.78 1.66
CA GLY A 41 19.48 -5.99 2.91
C GLY A 41 18.55 -6.41 4.05
N LEU A 42 17.36 -5.83 4.13
CA LEU A 42 16.37 -6.17 5.15
C LEU A 42 15.79 -7.57 4.95
N CYS A 43 15.39 -7.91 3.73
CA CYS A 43 14.90 -9.26 3.43
C CYS A 43 15.97 -10.31 3.65
N PHE A 44 17.24 -9.97 3.36
CA PHE A 44 18.37 -10.81 3.68
C PHE A 44 18.52 -11.01 5.19
N CYS A 45 18.50 -9.94 5.99
CA CYS A 45 18.58 -10.05 7.46
C CYS A 45 17.43 -10.90 8.03
N VAL A 46 16.19 -10.67 7.59
CA VAL A 46 15.03 -11.47 8.03
C VAL A 46 15.21 -12.93 7.61
N GLY A 47 15.63 -13.17 6.37
CA GLY A 47 15.92 -14.51 5.87
C GLY A 47 16.99 -15.23 6.69
N THR A 48 18.01 -14.52 7.17
CA THR A 48 19.04 -15.11 8.04
C THR A 48 18.59 -15.35 9.47
N VAL A 49 17.72 -14.50 10.02
CA VAL A 49 17.20 -14.67 11.39
C VAL A 49 16.27 -15.88 11.47
N PHE A 50 15.47 -16.09 10.44
CA PHE A 50 14.56 -17.23 10.30
C PHE A 50 15.14 -18.30 9.37
N TYR A 51 16.46 -18.48 9.34
CA TYR A 51 17.09 -19.41 8.41
C TYR A 51 16.64 -20.86 8.66
N ASP A 52 16.22 -21.53 7.59
CA ASP A 52 15.78 -22.93 7.56
C ASP A 52 14.87 -23.34 8.74
N VAL A 53 13.65 -22.80 8.73
CA VAL A 53 12.69 -23.07 9.81
C VAL A 53 12.30 -24.55 9.83
N SER A 54 12.61 -25.25 10.93
CA SER A 54 12.24 -26.66 11.16
C SER A 54 10.72 -26.91 11.05
N HIS A 55 10.30 -28.18 11.10
CA HIS A 55 8.88 -28.58 11.09
C HIS A 55 8.35 -28.91 12.50
N ASP A 56 8.74 -28.14 13.51
CA ASP A 56 8.28 -28.32 14.90
C ASP A 56 7.04 -27.47 15.21
N PHE A 57 6.35 -27.70 16.32
CA PHE A 57 5.22 -26.85 16.72
C PHE A 57 5.59 -25.36 16.86
N GLY A 58 6.79 -25.05 17.34
CA GLY A 58 7.30 -23.67 17.41
C GLY A 58 7.52 -23.03 16.03
N SER A 59 7.68 -23.84 14.99
CA SER A 59 7.88 -23.36 13.62
C SER A 59 6.64 -22.68 13.03
N ILE A 60 5.45 -23.04 13.51
CA ILE A 60 4.19 -22.44 13.06
C ILE A 60 4.19 -20.94 13.36
N GLN A 61 4.57 -20.57 14.58
CA GLN A 61 4.66 -19.16 14.99
C GLN A 61 5.84 -18.45 14.31
N ALA A 62 6.97 -19.13 14.10
CA ALA A 62 8.12 -18.59 13.38
C ALA A 62 7.76 -18.25 11.92
N ARG A 63 7.09 -19.16 11.20
CA ARG A 63 6.64 -18.94 9.80
C ARG A 63 5.62 -17.81 9.71
N GLY A 64 4.63 -17.80 10.60
CA GLY A 64 3.61 -16.74 10.63
C GLY A 64 4.17 -15.36 10.97
N SER A 65 5.12 -15.28 11.92
CA SER A 65 5.77 -14.01 12.30
C SER A 65 6.68 -13.47 11.20
N MET A 66 7.45 -14.33 10.53
CA MET A 66 8.26 -13.96 9.38
C MET A 66 7.39 -13.40 8.24
N LEU A 67 6.31 -14.09 7.88
CA LEU A 67 5.39 -13.67 6.81
C LEU A 67 4.75 -12.31 7.11
N MET A 68 4.26 -12.12 8.34
CA MET A 68 3.74 -10.84 8.79
C MET A 68 4.82 -9.75 8.76
N PHE A 69 6.04 -10.05 9.21
CA PHE A 69 7.14 -9.10 9.21
C PHE A 69 7.48 -8.64 7.80
N VAL A 70 7.63 -9.56 6.85
CA VAL A 70 7.88 -9.25 5.44
C VAL A 70 6.74 -8.38 4.89
N ALA A 71 5.48 -8.78 5.10
CA ALA A 71 4.32 -8.03 4.63
C ALA A 71 4.27 -6.61 5.24
N ALA A 72 4.35 -6.46 6.56
CA ALA A 72 4.34 -5.17 7.23
C ALA A 72 5.52 -4.29 6.83
N PHE A 73 6.74 -4.85 6.88
CA PHE A 73 7.94 -4.03 6.78
C PHE A 73 8.19 -3.53 5.37
N LEU A 74 8.02 -4.39 4.35
CA LEU A 74 8.18 -3.97 2.95
C LEU A 74 7.09 -2.98 2.54
N THR A 75 5.88 -3.16 3.05
CA THR A 75 4.79 -2.20 2.81
C THR A 75 5.02 -0.89 3.55
N PHE A 76 5.52 -0.91 4.79
CA PHE A 76 5.86 0.31 5.54
C PHE A 76 7.00 1.09 4.88
N MET A 77 8.05 0.40 4.42
CA MET A 77 9.11 0.98 3.63
C MET A 77 8.61 1.58 2.31
N THR A 78 7.42 1.22 1.83
CA THR A 78 6.87 1.75 0.59
C THR A 78 6.50 3.22 0.70
N ILE A 79 6.21 3.69 1.92
CA ILE A 79 6.03 5.11 2.27
C ILE A 79 7.27 5.94 1.91
N GLY A 80 8.44 5.32 1.91
CA GLY A 80 9.70 5.98 1.55
C GLY A 80 9.66 6.68 0.20
N GLY A 81 8.82 6.22 -0.75
CA GLY A 81 8.60 6.78 -2.10
C GLY A 81 7.79 8.08 -2.16
N PHE A 82 7.19 8.47 -1.04
CA PHE A 82 6.23 9.55 -0.97
C PHE A 82 6.78 10.94 -1.37
N PRO A 83 8.00 11.35 -0.96
CA PRO A 83 8.56 12.65 -1.37
C PRO A 83 8.64 12.82 -2.89
N SER A 84 9.11 11.80 -3.62
CA SER A 84 9.20 11.82 -5.08
C SER A 84 7.82 12.01 -5.71
N PHE A 85 6.80 11.32 -5.18
CA PHE A 85 5.43 11.49 -5.66
C PHE A 85 4.86 12.90 -5.40
N VAL A 86 5.16 13.50 -4.25
CA VAL A 86 4.74 14.89 -3.95
C VAL A 86 5.37 15.88 -4.94
N GLU A 87 6.59 15.64 -5.39
CA GLU A 87 7.23 16.45 -6.43
C GLU A 87 6.54 16.30 -7.78
N ASP A 88 6.21 15.07 -8.19
CA ASP A 88 5.45 14.80 -9.41
C ASP A 88 4.06 15.46 -9.38
N MET A 89 3.38 15.45 -8.23
CA MET A 89 2.11 16.17 -8.06
C MET A 89 2.23 17.70 -8.22
N LYS A 90 3.35 18.30 -7.80
CA LYS A 90 3.60 19.75 -8.01
C LYS A 90 3.83 20.07 -9.49
N ILE A 91 4.53 19.19 -10.20
CA ILE A 91 4.73 19.31 -11.66
C ILE A 91 3.39 19.16 -12.38
N PHE A 92 2.62 18.13 -12.04
CA PHE A 92 1.28 17.89 -12.55
C PHE A 92 0.38 19.12 -12.42
N GLY A 93 0.33 19.72 -11.23
CA GLY A 93 -0.48 20.91 -10.99
C GLY A 93 -0.13 22.08 -11.92
N ARG A 94 1.14 22.27 -12.26
CA ARG A 94 1.60 23.32 -13.19
C ARG A 94 1.26 22.98 -14.64
N GLU A 95 1.55 21.76 -15.08
CA GLU A 95 1.30 21.32 -16.46
C GLU A 95 -0.20 21.29 -16.79
N ARG A 96 -1.02 20.93 -15.78
CA ARG A 96 -2.48 20.90 -15.87
C ARG A 96 -3.11 22.29 -15.99
N LEU A 97 -2.57 23.30 -15.29
CA LEU A 97 -3.01 24.70 -15.42
C LEU A 97 -2.78 25.24 -16.84
N ASN A 98 -1.75 24.74 -17.52
CA ASN A 98 -1.44 25.06 -18.91
C ASN A 98 -2.19 24.15 -19.92
N GLY A 99 -3.04 23.24 -19.46
CA GLY A 99 -3.88 22.39 -20.31
C GLY A 99 -3.15 21.26 -21.05
N HIS A 100 -1.99 20.78 -20.56
CA HIS A 100 -1.18 19.78 -21.27
C HIS A 100 -1.75 18.35 -21.25
N TYR A 101 -2.41 17.93 -20.17
CA TYR A 101 -3.05 16.61 -20.04
C TYR A 101 -4.07 16.58 -18.90
N GLU A 102 -4.94 15.58 -18.90
CA GLU A 102 -6.01 15.40 -17.92
C GLU A 102 -5.60 14.52 -16.72
N VAL A 103 -6.40 14.59 -15.64
CA VAL A 103 -6.25 13.77 -14.42
C VAL A 103 -6.21 12.27 -14.75
N GLY A 104 -7.07 11.80 -15.67
CA GLY A 104 -7.12 10.38 -16.05
C GLY A 104 -5.81 9.89 -16.66
N SER A 105 -5.21 10.70 -17.57
CA SER A 105 -3.94 10.38 -18.21
C SER A 105 -2.83 10.28 -17.17
N PHE A 106 -2.80 11.19 -16.20
CA PHE A 106 -1.83 11.18 -15.11
C PHE A 106 -1.91 9.92 -14.25
N VAL A 107 -3.12 9.60 -13.76
CA VAL A 107 -3.33 8.43 -12.88
C VAL A 107 -2.96 7.13 -13.57
N LEU A 108 -3.36 6.98 -14.85
CA LEU A 108 -3.05 5.78 -15.63
C LEU A 108 -1.57 5.68 -15.96
N SER A 109 -0.95 6.78 -16.41
CA SER A 109 0.49 6.81 -16.69
C SER A 109 1.33 6.43 -15.49
N HIS A 110 0.99 6.96 -14.33
CA HIS A 110 1.68 6.66 -13.08
C HIS A 110 1.48 5.20 -12.67
N ALA A 111 0.25 4.68 -12.79
CA ALA A 111 -0.02 3.28 -12.48
C ALA A 111 0.82 2.34 -13.37
N VAL A 112 0.96 2.66 -14.66
CA VAL A 112 1.75 1.85 -15.59
C VAL A 112 3.27 2.02 -15.36
N SER A 113 3.73 3.24 -15.05
CA SER A 113 5.16 3.49 -14.88
C SER A 113 5.72 2.92 -13.58
N SER A 114 4.94 2.82 -12.51
CA SER A 114 5.42 2.28 -11.24
C SER A 114 5.52 0.76 -11.20
N ILE A 115 4.75 0.03 -12.02
CA ILE A 115 4.68 -1.43 -12.03
C ILE A 115 6.07 -2.10 -12.14
N PRO A 116 6.95 -1.76 -13.12
CA PRO A 116 8.22 -2.46 -13.26
C PRO A 116 9.14 -2.30 -12.05
N TYR A 117 9.17 -1.11 -11.45
CA TYR A 117 9.93 -0.89 -10.23
C TYR A 117 9.36 -1.68 -9.06
N LEU A 118 8.04 -1.64 -8.87
CA LEU A 118 7.35 -2.41 -7.82
C LEU A 118 7.57 -3.91 -7.97
N ILE A 119 7.60 -4.45 -9.20
CA ILE A 119 7.94 -5.85 -9.45
C ILE A 119 9.38 -6.15 -8.99
N ILE A 120 10.35 -5.32 -9.36
CA ILE A 120 11.77 -5.53 -8.98
C ILE A 120 11.94 -5.50 -7.46
N VAL A 121 11.37 -4.51 -6.78
CA VAL A 121 11.55 -4.33 -5.33
C VAL A 121 10.70 -5.27 -4.47
N SER A 122 9.66 -5.89 -5.02
CA SER A 122 8.91 -6.96 -4.34
C SER A 122 9.52 -8.34 -4.62
N LEU A 123 9.83 -8.64 -5.89
CA LEU A 123 10.23 -9.97 -6.31
C LEU A 123 11.63 -10.34 -5.82
N ILE A 124 12.64 -9.48 -6.03
CA ILE A 124 14.03 -9.85 -5.71
C ILE A 124 14.23 -9.96 -4.19
N PRO A 125 13.88 -8.95 -3.37
CA PRO A 125 14.01 -9.05 -1.92
C PRO A 125 13.10 -10.13 -1.34
N GLY A 126 11.85 -10.21 -1.83
CA GLY A 126 10.90 -11.24 -1.40
C GLY A 126 11.40 -12.66 -1.70
N ALA A 127 12.04 -12.89 -2.85
CA ALA A 127 12.63 -14.18 -3.19
C ALA A 127 13.78 -14.56 -2.26
N VAL A 128 14.64 -13.60 -1.91
CA VAL A 128 15.73 -13.84 -0.94
C VAL A 128 15.17 -14.26 0.41
N ALA A 129 14.18 -13.54 0.94
CA ALA A 129 13.53 -13.92 2.19
C ALA A 129 12.83 -15.28 2.11
N TYR A 130 12.10 -15.55 1.02
CA TYR A 130 11.35 -16.80 0.83
C TYR A 130 12.26 -18.03 0.78
N LEU A 131 13.38 -17.92 0.05
CA LEU A 131 14.31 -19.03 -0.15
C LEU A 131 15.15 -19.31 1.10
N LEU A 132 15.61 -18.27 1.81
CA LEU A 132 16.44 -18.43 3.01
C LEU A 132 15.66 -19.08 4.18
N VAL A 133 14.37 -18.77 4.31
CA VAL A 133 13.55 -19.27 5.41
C VAL A 133 13.08 -20.70 5.20
N GLY A 134 13.11 -21.21 3.97
CA GLY A 134 12.67 -22.57 3.67
C GLY A 134 11.14 -22.72 3.67
N LEU A 135 10.42 -21.74 3.12
CA LEU A 135 8.99 -21.89 2.82
C LEU A 135 8.77 -22.95 1.73
N GLN A 136 7.51 -23.32 1.49
CA GLN A 136 7.16 -24.35 0.50
C GLN A 136 7.78 -24.07 -0.88
N ARG A 137 8.73 -24.89 -1.34
CA ARG A 137 9.52 -24.62 -2.56
C ARG A 137 8.78 -24.82 -3.88
N THR A 138 7.50 -25.18 -3.84
CA THR A 138 6.67 -25.38 -5.02
C THR A 138 6.52 -24.07 -5.81
N PRO A 139 6.75 -24.06 -7.14
CA PRO A 139 6.70 -22.83 -7.95
C PRO A 139 5.38 -22.05 -7.83
N GLN A 140 4.26 -22.76 -7.66
CA GLN A 140 2.94 -22.15 -7.49
C GLN A 140 2.81 -21.35 -6.18
N HIS A 141 3.46 -21.80 -5.10
CA HIS A 141 3.42 -21.12 -3.81
C HIS A 141 4.31 -19.88 -3.84
N PHE A 142 5.47 -19.96 -4.51
CA PHE A 142 6.34 -18.82 -4.72
C PHE A 142 5.68 -17.74 -5.58
N THR A 143 5.07 -18.09 -6.71
CA THR A 143 4.42 -17.11 -7.59
C THR A 143 3.21 -16.45 -6.90
N PHE A 144 2.44 -17.20 -6.12
CA PHE A 144 1.37 -16.62 -5.30
C PHE A 144 1.92 -15.65 -4.25
N PHE A 145 2.96 -16.05 -3.50
CA PHE A 145 3.63 -15.19 -2.52
C PHE A 145 4.14 -13.89 -3.15
N ALA A 146 4.85 -13.97 -4.29
CA ALA A 146 5.40 -12.83 -4.99
C ALA A 146 4.28 -11.89 -5.50
N THR A 147 3.21 -12.44 -6.07
CA THR A 147 2.06 -11.66 -6.56
C THR A 147 1.34 -10.95 -5.41
N LEU A 148 1.16 -11.65 -4.29
CA LEU A 148 0.53 -11.10 -3.09
C LEU A 148 1.35 -9.96 -2.50
N LEU A 149 2.67 -10.13 -2.40
CA LEU A 149 3.58 -9.10 -1.91
C LEU A 149 3.61 -7.86 -2.83
N PHE A 150 3.63 -8.08 -4.15
CA PHE A 150 3.51 -7.03 -5.15
C PHE A 150 2.19 -6.23 -5.00
N LEU A 151 1.06 -6.91 -4.84
CA LEU A 151 -0.24 -6.25 -4.63
C LEU A 151 -0.27 -5.42 -3.34
N CYS A 152 0.33 -5.92 -2.26
CA CYS A 152 0.45 -5.19 -1.01
C CYS A 152 1.24 -3.88 -1.19
N MET A 153 2.35 -3.91 -1.93
CA MET A 153 3.11 -2.68 -2.24
C MET A 153 2.31 -1.72 -3.13
N LEU A 154 1.60 -2.24 -4.13
CA LEU A 154 0.77 -1.45 -5.02
C LEU A 154 -0.39 -0.76 -4.27
N LEU A 155 -0.96 -1.43 -3.26
CA LEU A 155 -1.96 -0.86 -2.36
C LEU A 155 -1.41 0.30 -1.54
N VAL A 156 -0.22 0.13 -0.93
CA VAL A 156 0.41 1.23 -0.18
C VAL A 156 0.75 2.38 -1.09
N GLU A 157 1.30 2.13 -2.29
CA GLU A 157 1.54 3.19 -3.25
C GLU A 157 0.25 3.96 -3.54
N SER A 158 -0.85 3.25 -3.79
CA SER A 158 -2.16 3.85 -4.06
C SER A 158 -2.69 4.66 -2.88
N LEU A 159 -2.55 4.16 -1.66
CA LEU A 159 -2.91 4.86 -0.44
C LEU A 159 -2.08 6.15 -0.27
N MET A 160 -0.76 6.05 -0.45
CA MET A 160 0.15 7.18 -0.31
C MET A 160 -0.11 8.27 -1.35
N MET A 161 -0.55 7.92 -2.56
CA MET A 161 -1.00 8.92 -3.53
C MET A 161 -2.27 9.67 -3.09
N ILE A 162 -3.23 8.96 -2.49
CA ILE A 162 -4.42 9.62 -1.90
C ILE A 162 -3.98 10.60 -0.83
N VAL A 163 -3.10 10.18 0.09
CA VAL A 163 -2.57 11.05 1.15
C VAL A 163 -1.88 12.28 0.56
N ALA A 164 -1.02 12.11 -0.44
CA ALA A 164 -0.29 13.22 -1.09
C ALA A 164 -1.22 14.26 -1.72
N SER A 165 -2.38 13.84 -2.21
CA SER A 165 -3.36 14.75 -2.81
C SER A 165 -4.13 15.60 -1.81
N ILE A 166 -4.16 15.18 -0.54
CA ILE A 166 -4.91 15.83 0.54
C ILE A 166 -3.98 16.70 1.40
N VAL A 167 -2.77 16.22 1.70
CA VAL A 167 -1.85 16.89 2.62
C VAL A 167 -1.08 18.03 1.94
N PRO A 168 -0.87 19.16 2.63
CA PRO A 168 -0.25 20.34 2.01
C PRO A 168 1.29 20.28 1.99
N ASN A 169 1.93 19.45 2.82
CA ASN A 169 3.38 19.27 2.84
C ASN A 169 3.76 17.78 2.94
N TYR A 170 4.98 17.46 2.52
CA TYR A 170 5.41 16.06 2.46
C TYR A 170 5.64 15.45 3.86
N LEU A 171 6.08 16.25 4.84
CA LEU A 171 6.29 15.76 6.21
C LEU A 171 4.99 15.29 6.86
N MET A 172 3.90 16.06 6.77
CA MET A 172 2.60 15.62 7.29
C MET A 172 2.08 14.40 6.52
N GLY A 173 2.35 14.31 5.23
CA GLY A 173 2.01 13.14 4.44
C GLY A 173 2.72 11.87 4.87
N ILE A 174 4.03 11.94 5.16
CA ILE A 174 4.79 10.79 5.70
C ILE A 174 4.22 10.38 7.07
N MET A 175 3.98 11.35 7.97
CA MET A 175 3.42 11.07 9.29
C MET A 175 2.02 10.44 9.20
N THR A 176 1.16 10.97 8.33
CA THR A 176 -0.20 10.47 8.12
C THR A 176 -0.20 9.08 7.50
N GLY A 177 0.60 8.87 6.45
CA GLY A 177 0.76 7.58 5.80
C GLY A 177 1.30 6.50 6.74
N ALA A 178 2.34 6.82 7.51
CA ALA A 178 2.90 5.93 8.53
C ALA A 178 1.89 5.61 9.64
N GLY A 179 1.12 6.61 10.09
CA GLY A 179 0.05 6.41 11.08
C GLY A 179 -1.05 5.47 10.57
N ILE A 180 -1.56 5.71 9.36
CA ILE A 180 -2.58 4.86 8.73
C ILE A 180 -2.04 3.44 8.54
N GLN A 181 -0.81 3.29 8.04
CA GLN A 181 -0.17 2.00 7.81
C GLN A 181 0.04 1.23 9.13
N GLY A 182 0.50 1.92 10.18
CA GLY A 182 0.67 1.34 11.51
C GLY A 182 -0.65 0.85 12.08
N LEU A 183 -1.73 1.62 11.94
CA LEU A 183 -3.07 1.19 12.36
C LEU A 183 -3.54 -0.03 11.57
N MET A 184 -3.33 -0.08 10.25
CA MET A 184 -3.71 -1.24 9.43
C MET A 184 -2.96 -2.50 9.85
N ILE A 185 -1.64 -2.39 10.08
CA ILE A 185 -0.79 -3.49 10.55
C ILE A 185 -1.25 -3.99 11.93
N LEU A 186 -1.59 -3.10 12.86
CA LEU A 186 -2.12 -3.49 14.18
C LEU A 186 -3.43 -4.26 14.07
N SER A 187 -4.31 -3.86 13.15
CA SER A 187 -5.60 -4.51 12.91
C SER A 187 -5.51 -5.75 12.01
N ALA A 188 -4.32 -6.17 11.57
CA ALA A 188 -4.14 -7.22 10.58
C ALA A 188 -4.43 -8.65 11.09
N GLY A 189 -4.75 -8.82 12.37
CA GLY A 189 -5.08 -10.11 12.98
C GLY A 189 -3.88 -10.94 13.46
N PHE A 190 -2.66 -10.41 13.39
CA PHE A 190 -1.44 -11.07 13.89
C PHE A 190 -1.12 -10.71 15.34
N PHE A 191 -1.08 -9.41 15.68
CA PHE A 191 -0.74 -8.95 17.04
C PHE A 191 -1.82 -9.27 18.06
N ARG A 192 -3.07 -9.33 17.61
CA ARG A 192 -4.23 -9.76 18.38
C ARG A 192 -5.17 -10.48 17.42
N LEU A 193 -5.65 -11.65 17.84
CA LEU A 193 -6.52 -12.45 17.00
C LEU A 193 -7.87 -11.75 16.76
N PRO A 194 -8.54 -12.02 15.63
CA PRO A 194 -9.79 -11.38 15.28
C PRO A 194 -10.90 -11.49 16.34
N HIS A 195 -10.96 -12.61 17.08
CA HIS A 195 -11.99 -12.78 18.11
C HIS A 195 -11.77 -11.86 19.33
N ASP A 196 -10.50 -11.67 19.70
CA ASP A 196 -10.08 -10.88 20.87
C ASP A 196 -10.00 -9.37 20.62
N LEU A 197 -10.23 -8.90 19.39
CA LEU A 197 -10.19 -7.47 19.08
C LEU A 197 -11.32 -6.70 19.79
N PRO A 198 -11.03 -5.51 20.38
CA PRO A 198 -12.05 -4.66 20.99
C PRO A 198 -13.17 -4.30 19.99
N SER A 199 -14.43 -4.40 20.44
CA SER A 199 -15.57 -4.64 19.55
C SER A 199 -15.99 -3.49 18.62
N TRP A 200 -15.85 -2.22 19.02
CA TRP A 200 -16.56 -1.15 18.30
C TRP A 200 -15.79 -0.47 17.15
N PHE A 201 -14.45 -0.42 17.21
CA PHE A 201 -13.60 0.26 16.21
C PHE A 201 -12.60 -0.70 15.56
N TRP A 202 -11.97 -1.55 16.38
CA TRP A 202 -10.92 -2.46 15.92
C TRP A 202 -11.48 -3.67 15.18
N LYS A 203 -12.53 -4.30 15.72
CA LYS A 203 -13.20 -5.46 15.09
C LYS A 203 -14.00 -5.06 13.84
N TYR A 204 -14.73 -3.95 13.94
CA TYR A 204 -15.44 -3.31 12.82
C TYR A 204 -15.21 -1.80 12.96
N PRO A 205 -14.78 -1.03 11.94
CA PRO A 205 -14.45 -1.38 10.56
C PRO A 205 -12.95 -1.68 10.32
N MET A 206 -12.06 -1.37 11.27
CA MET A 206 -10.61 -1.29 10.99
C MET A 206 -10.03 -2.60 10.45
N HIS A 207 -10.35 -3.74 11.08
CA HIS A 207 -9.93 -5.07 10.62
C HIS A 207 -10.38 -5.40 9.20
N HIS A 208 -11.55 -4.92 8.77
CA HIS A 208 -12.11 -5.22 7.44
C HIS A 208 -11.59 -4.28 6.35
N VAL A 209 -11.22 -3.06 6.73
CA VAL A 209 -10.64 -2.04 5.83
C VAL A 209 -9.14 -2.27 5.63
N ALA A 210 -8.46 -2.82 6.64
CA ALA A 210 -7.03 -3.08 6.58
C ALA A 210 -6.70 -4.18 5.57
N PHE A 211 -6.02 -3.82 4.50
CA PHE A 211 -5.63 -4.79 3.47
C PHE A 211 -4.67 -5.86 4.02
N HIS A 212 -3.90 -5.56 5.09
CA HIS A 212 -3.05 -6.54 5.76
C HIS A 212 -3.81 -7.74 6.32
N LYS A 213 -5.11 -7.60 6.65
CA LYS A 213 -5.96 -8.76 7.01
C LYS A 213 -5.91 -9.80 5.88
N TYR A 214 -6.31 -9.40 4.68
CA TYR A 214 -6.40 -10.28 3.52
C TYR A 214 -5.02 -10.72 3.03
N ALA A 215 -4.01 -9.86 3.18
CA ALA A 215 -2.62 -10.24 2.91
C ALA A 215 -2.16 -11.37 3.84
N ASN A 216 -2.38 -11.26 5.15
CA ASN A 216 -2.02 -12.31 6.11
C ASN A 216 -2.78 -13.60 5.85
N GLN A 217 -4.09 -13.53 5.61
CA GLN A 217 -4.89 -14.69 5.23
C GLN A 217 -4.34 -15.36 3.96
N GLY A 218 -4.00 -14.58 2.95
CA GLY A 218 -3.37 -15.08 1.73
C GLY A 218 -2.01 -15.74 1.99
N PHE A 219 -1.12 -15.10 2.74
CA PHE A 219 0.20 -15.64 3.07
C PHE A 219 0.10 -16.95 3.86
N TYR A 220 -0.76 -16.99 4.88
CA TYR A 220 -0.88 -18.16 5.75
C TYR A 220 -1.58 -19.31 5.04
N LYS A 221 -2.67 -19.06 4.30
CA LYS A 221 -3.28 -20.09 3.45
C LYS A 221 -2.29 -20.61 2.41
N ASN A 222 -1.41 -19.76 1.89
CA ASN A 222 -0.41 -20.20 0.92
C ASN A 222 0.69 -21.05 1.54
N GLU A 223 1.09 -20.80 2.78
CA GLU A 223 2.18 -21.54 3.43
C GLU A 223 1.70 -22.80 4.16
N PHE A 224 0.59 -22.72 4.89
CA PHE A 224 0.15 -23.82 5.76
C PHE A 224 -0.70 -24.86 5.04
N LEU A 225 -1.43 -24.52 3.97
CA LEU A 225 -2.24 -25.53 3.26
C LEU A 225 -1.35 -26.60 2.65
N GLY A 226 -1.59 -27.86 3.02
CA GLY A 226 -0.80 -29.02 2.59
C GLY A 226 0.47 -29.27 3.41
N LEU A 227 0.66 -28.58 4.54
CA LEU A 227 1.66 -28.94 5.54
C LEU A 227 1.02 -29.65 6.74
N GLU A 228 1.72 -30.65 7.26
CA GLU A 228 1.38 -31.30 8.52
C GLU A 228 2.50 -31.03 9.54
N PHE A 229 2.11 -30.76 10.79
CA PHE A 229 3.05 -30.50 11.88
C PHE A 229 2.85 -31.50 13.02
N PRO A 230 3.92 -31.94 13.71
CA PRO A 230 3.79 -32.81 14.86
C PRO A 230 3.15 -32.05 16.03
N ARG A 231 2.14 -32.65 16.67
CA ARG A 231 1.53 -32.12 17.90
C ARG A 231 2.47 -32.35 19.07
N THR A 232 2.80 -31.28 19.81
CA THR A 232 3.50 -31.43 21.09
C THR A 232 2.50 -31.92 22.13
N ASN A 233 2.49 -33.23 22.41
CA ASN A 233 1.69 -33.79 23.47
C ASN A 233 2.29 -33.38 24.83
N ASN A 234 1.78 -32.29 25.43
CA ASN A 234 1.93 -32.06 26.87
C ASN A 234 0.87 -32.85 27.67
N ALA A 235 0.61 -34.09 27.28
CA ALA A 235 -0.21 -35.03 28.04
C ALA A 235 0.68 -36.26 28.28
N GLY A 236 0.86 -36.59 29.55
CA GLY A 236 1.74 -37.65 30.02
C GLY A 236 1.53 -38.98 29.30
N GLU A 237 2.59 -39.77 29.35
CA GLU A 237 2.65 -41.22 29.11
C GLU A 237 1.29 -41.91 28.91
N GLY A 238 1.02 -42.38 27.69
CA GLY A 238 -0.01 -43.38 27.44
C GLY A 238 -1.13 -42.97 26.49
N ALA A 239 -0.82 -42.83 25.20
CA ALA A 239 -1.77 -43.13 24.13
C ALA A 239 -0.98 -43.60 22.89
N GLY A 240 -1.26 -44.81 22.42
CA GLY A 240 -0.44 -45.53 21.46
C GLY A 240 -0.32 -44.88 20.07
N LEU A 241 0.86 -45.09 19.47
CA LEU A 241 1.13 -45.43 18.06
C LEU A 241 0.53 -44.62 16.91
N VAL A 242 -0.03 -43.43 17.14
CA VAL A 242 -0.30 -42.47 16.07
C VAL A 242 0.44 -41.17 16.38
N PRO A 243 1.41 -40.72 15.57
CA PRO A 243 1.89 -39.35 15.66
C PRO A 243 0.68 -38.46 15.37
N ALA A 244 0.16 -37.77 16.39
CA ALA A 244 -0.91 -36.83 16.21
C ALA A 244 -0.34 -35.65 15.39
N THR A 245 -0.45 -35.71 14.07
CA THR A 245 -0.13 -34.58 13.20
C THR A 245 -1.32 -33.62 13.22
N ILE A 246 -1.04 -32.32 13.29
CA ILE A 246 -2.03 -31.26 13.11
C ILE A 246 -1.90 -30.82 11.66
N ASP A 247 -3.02 -30.87 10.94
CA ASP A 247 -3.09 -30.39 9.57
C ASP A 247 -3.05 -28.85 9.52
N GLY A 248 -2.50 -28.32 8.43
CA GLY A 248 -2.41 -26.89 8.18
C GLY A 248 -3.77 -26.19 8.21
N GLU A 249 -4.87 -26.85 7.83
CA GLU A 249 -6.21 -26.26 7.91
C GLU A 249 -6.66 -26.05 9.37
N GLU A 250 -6.36 -27.01 10.26
CA GLU A 250 -6.64 -26.86 11.69
C GLU A 250 -5.79 -25.73 12.29
N ILE A 251 -4.54 -25.58 11.88
CA ILE A 251 -3.68 -24.47 12.31
C ILE A 251 -4.28 -23.13 11.88
N LEU A 252 -4.71 -23.01 10.63
CA LEU A 252 -5.34 -21.78 10.13
C LEU A 252 -6.61 -21.42 10.89
N ARG A 253 -7.40 -22.42 11.26
CA ARG A 253 -8.69 -22.22 11.93
C ARG A 253 -8.56 -21.95 13.43
N TYR A 254 -7.68 -22.66 14.12
CA TYR A 254 -7.59 -22.61 15.60
C TYR A 254 -6.43 -21.78 16.11
N VAL A 255 -5.30 -21.71 15.39
CA VAL A 255 -4.13 -20.92 15.81
C VAL A 255 -4.23 -19.49 15.28
N TRP A 256 -4.66 -19.32 14.03
CA TRP A 256 -4.75 -18.01 13.39
C TRP A 256 -6.17 -17.45 13.29
N GLU A 257 -7.19 -18.21 13.73
CA GLU A 257 -8.62 -17.83 13.68
C GLU A 257 -9.07 -17.27 12.32
N MET A 258 -8.56 -17.87 11.24
CA MET A 258 -8.82 -17.38 9.89
C MET A 258 -10.08 -17.98 9.27
N GLU A 259 -10.69 -17.22 8.35
CA GLU A 259 -11.83 -17.68 7.55
C GLU A 259 -11.34 -18.71 6.51
N THR A 260 -11.49 -20.01 6.82
CA THR A 260 -11.13 -21.12 5.90
C THR A 260 -12.24 -21.46 4.90
N GLY A 261 -13.43 -20.85 5.01
CA GLY A 261 -14.59 -21.16 4.17
C GLY A 261 -14.44 -20.82 2.68
N TYR A 262 -13.33 -20.20 2.27
CA TYR A 262 -13.07 -19.83 0.88
C TYR A 262 -11.57 -19.90 0.53
N SER A 263 -11.29 -20.06 -0.76
CA SER A 263 -9.93 -20.27 -1.29
C SER A 263 -9.03 -19.04 -1.18
N LYS A 264 -7.70 -19.25 -1.07
CA LYS A 264 -6.67 -18.18 -1.07
C LYS A 264 -6.75 -17.20 -2.24
N TRP A 265 -7.31 -17.63 -3.38
CA TRP A 265 -7.52 -16.78 -4.56
C TRP A 265 -8.57 -15.68 -4.35
N VAL A 266 -9.52 -15.88 -3.44
CA VAL A 266 -10.51 -14.86 -3.11
C VAL A 266 -9.84 -13.71 -2.36
N ASP A 267 -8.94 -14.00 -1.41
CA ASP A 267 -8.16 -12.98 -0.71
C ASP A 267 -7.34 -12.14 -1.70
N LEU A 268 -6.72 -12.81 -2.69
CA LEU A 268 -6.01 -12.14 -3.78
C LEU A 268 -6.95 -11.24 -4.61
N GLY A 269 -8.14 -11.74 -4.95
CA GLY A 269 -9.17 -10.98 -5.68
C GLY A 269 -9.68 -9.76 -4.91
N VAL A 270 -9.86 -9.87 -3.60
CA VAL A 270 -10.22 -8.75 -2.72
C VAL A 270 -9.13 -7.69 -2.75
N LEU A 271 -7.85 -8.07 -2.66
CA LEU A 271 -6.73 -7.13 -2.74
C LEU A 271 -6.65 -6.41 -4.09
N VAL A 272 -6.89 -7.12 -5.20
CA VAL A 272 -7.00 -6.49 -6.53
C VAL A 272 -8.16 -5.49 -6.56
N GLY A 273 -9.32 -5.86 -6.02
CA GLY A 273 -10.46 -4.97 -5.87
C GLY A 273 -10.12 -3.71 -5.07
N MET A 274 -9.40 -3.86 -3.96
CA MET A 274 -8.93 -2.74 -3.14
C MET A 274 -7.99 -1.81 -3.91
N VAL A 275 -7.09 -2.34 -4.75
CA VAL A 275 -6.21 -1.50 -5.59
C VAL A 275 -7.04 -0.62 -6.52
N VAL A 276 -8.03 -1.21 -7.19
CA VAL A 276 -8.92 -0.49 -8.10
C VAL A 276 -9.70 0.59 -7.34
N VAL A 277 -10.23 0.26 -6.16
CA VAL A 277 -10.95 1.22 -5.30
C VAL A 277 -10.02 2.37 -4.88
N TYR A 278 -8.81 2.09 -4.42
CA TYR A 278 -7.87 3.15 -4.00
C TYR A 278 -7.48 4.06 -5.17
N ARG A 279 -7.24 3.49 -6.36
CA ARG A 279 -6.94 4.28 -7.57
C ARG A 279 -8.16 5.11 -8.01
N ALA A 280 -9.38 4.58 -7.88
CA ALA A 280 -10.61 5.32 -8.16
C ALA A 280 -10.85 6.46 -7.16
N VAL A 281 -10.60 6.22 -5.86
CA VAL A 281 -10.66 7.27 -4.82
C VAL A 281 -9.63 8.35 -5.12
N PHE A 282 -8.38 7.98 -5.43
CA PHE A 282 -7.34 8.94 -5.80
C PHE A 282 -7.76 9.82 -6.99
N TRP A 283 -8.27 9.20 -8.06
CA TRP A 283 -8.80 9.92 -9.21
C TRP A 283 -9.95 10.87 -8.83
N GLY A 284 -10.86 10.41 -7.98
CA GLY A 284 -11.98 11.20 -7.46
C GLY A 284 -11.54 12.40 -6.63
N VAL A 285 -10.55 12.23 -5.74
CA VAL A 285 -9.98 13.31 -4.93
C VAL A 285 -9.34 14.37 -5.81
N LEU A 286 -8.58 13.97 -6.83
CA LEU A 286 -8.00 14.91 -7.79
C LEU A 286 -9.08 15.70 -8.54
N LYS A 287 -10.13 15.02 -9.03
CA LYS A 287 -11.26 15.67 -9.72
C LYS A 287 -12.03 16.62 -8.81
N LEU A 288 -12.22 16.27 -7.54
CA LEU A 288 -12.90 17.12 -6.57
C LEU A 288 -12.05 18.35 -6.22
N GLY A 289 -10.74 18.17 -6.06
CA GLY A 289 -9.78 19.26 -5.88
C GLY A 289 -9.81 20.26 -7.02
N GLU A 290 -9.97 19.80 -8.27
CA GLU A 290 -10.13 20.68 -9.44
C GLU A 290 -11.41 21.54 -9.37
N LYS A 291 -12.52 21.01 -8.86
CA LYS A 291 -13.80 21.75 -8.76
C LYS A 291 -13.81 22.76 -7.62
N ILE A 292 -13.22 22.42 -6.47
CA ILE A 292 -13.30 23.24 -5.25
C ILE A 292 -12.33 24.43 -5.29
N LYS A 293 -11.12 24.24 -5.81
CA LYS A 293 -10.07 25.27 -5.85
C LYS A 293 -10.46 26.57 -6.58
N PRO A 294 -11.17 26.54 -7.73
CA PRO A 294 -11.67 27.77 -8.37
C PRO A 294 -12.84 28.41 -7.60
N ILE A 295 -13.71 27.63 -6.95
CA ILE A 295 -14.84 28.16 -6.15
C ILE A 295 -14.32 28.94 -4.93
N LEU A 296 -13.33 28.40 -4.22
CA LEU A 296 -12.68 29.09 -3.10
C LEU A 296 -11.98 30.38 -3.53
N ARG A 297 -11.34 30.39 -4.71
CA ARG A 297 -10.72 31.59 -5.29
C ARG A 297 -11.76 32.63 -5.74
N GLY A 298 -12.89 32.19 -6.28
CA GLY A 298 -14.01 33.07 -6.67
C GLY A 298 -14.70 33.72 -5.48
N GLY A 299 -14.94 32.97 -4.40
CA GLY A 299 -15.59 33.49 -3.19
C GLY A 299 -14.72 34.45 -2.34
N GLY A 300 -13.40 34.36 -2.46
CA GLY A 300 -12.46 35.27 -1.79
C GLY A 300 -12.35 36.65 -2.45
N SER A 301 -12.67 36.78 -3.74
CA SER A 301 -12.52 38.06 -4.46
C SER A 301 -13.69 39.02 -4.19
N THR A 302 -14.89 38.51 -3.87
CA THR A 302 -16.06 39.36 -3.57
C THR A 302 -15.94 40.07 -2.22
N LYS A 303 -15.20 39.51 -1.25
CA LYS A 303 -15.02 40.15 0.07
C LYS A 303 -13.99 41.29 0.08
N ARG A 304 -13.17 41.45 -0.97
CA ARG A 304 -12.15 42.51 -1.04
C ARG A 304 -12.62 43.77 -1.77
N ALA A 305 -13.74 43.69 -2.51
CA ALA A 305 -14.33 44.85 -3.18
C ALA A 305 -15.19 45.70 -2.21
N THR A 306 -15.88 45.08 -1.26
CA THR A 306 -16.77 45.81 -0.33
C THR A 306 -16.06 46.60 0.76
N THR A 307 -14.77 46.38 1.00
CA THR A 307 -14.02 47.09 2.06
C THR A 307 -13.24 48.30 1.55
N VAL A 308 -13.14 48.51 0.23
CA VAL A 308 -12.40 49.66 -0.33
C VAL A 308 -13.34 50.85 -0.60
N ASP A 309 -14.63 50.62 -0.78
CA ASP A 309 -15.61 51.68 -1.10
C ASP A 309 -16.25 52.35 0.15
N VAL A 310 -15.98 51.87 1.37
CA VAL A 310 -16.55 52.48 2.60
C VAL A 310 -15.59 53.50 3.24
N ASP A 311 -14.28 53.37 3.04
CA ASP A 311 -13.28 54.28 3.63
C ASP A 311 -13.01 55.53 2.78
N ALA A 312 -13.52 55.61 1.54
CA ALA A 312 -13.29 56.76 0.65
C ALA A 312 -14.31 57.91 0.82
N CYS A 313 -15.31 57.77 1.70
CA CYS A 313 -16.37 58.77 1.88
C CYS A 313 -16.33 59.51 3.24
N SER A 314 -15.35 59.25 4.11
CA SER A 314 -15.31 59.85 5.46
C SER A 314 -14.22 60.93 5.68
N ASP A 315 -13.29 61.13 4.77
CA ASP A 315 -12.13 62.04 4.98
C ASP A 315 -12.26 63.40 4.25
N GLY A 316 -13.50 63.88 4.08
CA GLY A 316 -13.81 65.11 3.33
C GLY A 316 -14.41 66.27 4.13
N GLU A 317 -14.47 66.19 5.46
CA GLU A 317 -15.12 67.25 6.27
C GLU A 317 -14.36 67.46 7.58
N ASN A 318 -13.40 68.38 7.58
CA ASN A 318 -13.13 69.36 8.64
C ASN A 318 -11.80 70.10 8.37
N ALA A 319 -11.93 71.20 7.64
CA ALA A 319 -11.04 72.35 7.76
C ALA A 319 -11.75 73.42 8.57
N VAL A 320 -11.26 73.75 9.77
CA VAL A 320 -11.10 75.10 10.38
C VAL A 320 -10.14 74.95 11.55
#